data_AF-A0A094ILT8-F1
#
_entry.id   AF-A0A094ILT8-F1
#
_cell.length_a   1.000
_cell.length_b   1.000
_cell.length_c   1.000
_cell.angle_alpha   90.00
_cell.angle_beta   90.00
_cell.angle_gamma   90.00
#
_symmetry.space_group_name_H-M   'P 1'
#
loop_
_entity.id
_entity.type
_entity.pdbx_description
1 polymer ?
#
loop_
_entity_poly.entity_id
_entity_poly.type
_entity_poly.pdbx_seq_one_letter_code
_entity_poly.pdbx_strand_id
1 'polypeptide(L)'
;MADELSLIGYRIGAASIGLGVFSTTIDLLHACKQGYDAWRGLKGLDRDLSILRAKLVLQQDLLEQWQRDWYGFAVTDSVSVTKLRLLKEHNGTVELALGSVHSLIDGMVSLREFAHSGRAPSGIERAKWIASELDTSRKSLNEITSLLEGLYRLLPPRSPNLEAAQAIISLNYHGEGSDAIETVLRSTSRQDIISGTLNLRRAERSLQQELQRRVTEMNNSPPTVELVIKPAARCQVGEEDKISAGFRRFGKLDGRPAIIEWKKYDRRWQGIKRTELDGRIKNLAHLLHNESKPEELRVLQCDGYFDNPADSRYGFVFTLPQPSEGYPISLREVIGDKSFDHLPTLEERYQIAYSLGLSIAILHTAGWLHKSIRSHNVLFLKQSKRPVWCRPYLVGFDYSRPDGRDESSEKAEQSKRFDIYRHPLSQGTPNERYRKEFDYYSFGAILVEIAGWRPIWDVWADGTPAETFKAQLLATAEQKVPHRMGRDYAEATLKCLNGELARRDCSEQKAFFIEVVEVLGRLIS
;
A
#
# COMPACT_ATOMS: atom_id res chain seq x y z
N MET A 1 1.64 -12.77 26.02
CA MET A 1 2.76 -12.60 25.06
C MET A 1 3.84 -13.67 25.16
N ALA A 2 4.00 -14.40 26.28
CA ALA A 2 4.83 -15.63 26.28
C ALA A 2 4.20 -16.77 25.44
N ASP A 3 2.87 -16.77 25.29
CA ASP A 3 2.12 -17.80 24.54
C ASP A 3 2.13 -17.65 23.01
N GLU A 4 2.47 -16.50 22.44
CA GLU A 4 2.58 -16.37 20.97
C GLU A 4 3.93 -16.85 20.45
N LEU A 5 4.97 -16.84 21.30
CA LEU A 5 6.26 -17.45 20.99
C LEU A 5 6.26 -18.97 21.21
N SER A 6 5.41 -19.50 22.11
CA SER A 6 5.22 -20.95 22.25
C SER A 6 4.45 -21.54 21.05
N LEU A 7 3.58 -20.76 20.40
CA LEU A 7 2.90 -21.15 19.17
C LEU A 7 3.83 -21.19 17.94
N ILE A 8 4.87 -20.35 17.92
CA ILE A 8 5.96 -20.44 16.93
C ILE A 8 6.81 -21.69 17.21
N GLY A 9 7.01 -22.07 18.47
CA GLY A 9 7.70 -23.30 18.84
C GLY A 9 6.98 -24.60 18.45
N TYR A 10 5.64 -24.61 18.39
CA TYR A 10 4.87 -25.85 18.20
C TYR A 10 4.62 -26.26 16.74
N ARG A 11 4.89 -25.38 15.76
CA ARG A 11 4.74 -25.70 14.32
C ARG A 11 6.03 -26.07 13.61
N ILE A 12 7.17 -26.03 14.29
CA ILE A 12 8.48 -26.10 13.66
C ILE A 12 9.19 -27.39 14.10
N GLY A 13 8.89 -28.49 13.40
CA GLY A 13 9.53 -29.78 13.60
C GLY A 13 10.97 -29.89 13.05
N ALA A 14 11.55 -28.82 12.48
CA ALA A 14 12.83 -28.87 11.78
C ALA A 14 13.89 -27.81 12.16
N ALA A 15 13.58 -26.83 13.04
CA ALA A 15 14.48 -25.69 13.34
C ALA A 15 15.42 -25.85 14.55
N SER A 16 15.56 -27.05 15.11
CA SER A 16 16.37 -27.27 16.31
C SER A 16 17.90 -27.16 16.09
N ILE A 17 18.39 -27.21 14.86
CA ILE A 17 19.85 -27.16 14.58
C ILE A 17 20.33 -25.73 14.26
N GLY A 18 19.45 -24.85 13.77
CA GLY A 18 19.82 -23.47 13.40
C GLY A 18 19.66 -22.45 14.53
N LEU A 19 18.69 -22.64 15.43
CA LEU A 19 18.35 -21.65 16.46
C LEU A 19 19.44 -21.51 17.55
N GLY A 20 20.21 -22.55 17.83
CA GLY A 20 21.27 -22.49 18.84
C GLY A 20 22.47 -21.62 18.44
N VAL A 21 22.74 -21.46 17.14
CA VAL A 21 23.87 -20.64 16.65
C VAL A 21 23.54 -19.15 16.63
N PHE A 22 22.25 -18.81 16.47
CA PHE A 22 21.78 -17.42 16.35
C PHE A 22 21.01 -16.93 17.58
N SER A 23 20.95 -17.71 18.67
CA SER A 23 20.17 -17.38 19.87
C SER A 23 20.56 -16.03 20.45
N THR A 24 21.85 -15.77 20.62
CA THR A 24 22.36 -14.48 21.12
C THR A 24 21.96 -13.31 20.22
N THR A 25 22.03 -13.47 18.90
CA THR A 25 21.56 -12.44 17.97
C THR A 25 20.06 -12.18 18.09
N ILE A 26 19.25 -13.23 18.23
CA ILE A 26 17.79 -13.11 18.41
C ILE A 26 17.47 -12.40 19.73
N ASP A 27 18.19 -12.72 20.81
CA ASP A 27 18.05 -12.06 22.11
C ASP A 27 18.40 -10.57 22.01
N LEU A 28 19.48 -10.21 21.30
CA LEU A 28 19.88 -8.83 21.07
C LEU A 28 18.88 -8.05 20.22
N LEU A 29 18.31 -8.67 19.18
CA LEU A 29 17.24 -8.06 18.38
C LEU A 29 16.01 -7.76 19.25
N HIS A 30 15.65 -8.70 20.11
CA HIS A 30 14.56 -8.52 21.06
C HIS A 30 14.84 -7.40 22.07
N ALA A 31 16.06 -7.33 22.61
CA ALA A 31 16.50 -6.26 23.52
C ALA A 31 16.47 -4.88 22.83
N CYS A 32 16.96 -4.77 21.59
CA CYS A 32 16.85 -3.55 20.79
C CYS A 32 15.39 -3.14 20.61
N LYS A 33 14.53 -4.09 20.22
CA LYS A 33 13.09 -3.86 20.01
C LYS A 33 12.43 -3.34 21.29
N GLN A 34 12.68 -3.95 22.44
CA GLN A 34 12.16 -3.48 23.73
C GLN A 34 12.59 -2.03 24.03
N GLY A 35 13.86 -1.70 23.78
CA GLY A 35 14.37 -0.34 23.93
C GLY A 35 13.62 0.66 23.05
N TYR A 36 13.42 0.34 21.77
CA TYR A 36 12.64 1.16 20.84
C TYR A 36 11.15 1.26 21.21
N ASP A 37 10.51 0.16 21.58
CA ASP A 37 9.10 0.13 21.95
C ASP A 37 8.80 1.02 23.16
N ALA A 38 9.75 1.12 24.11
CA ALA A 38 9.65 2.04 25.23
C ALA A 38 9.58 3.53 24.77
N TRP A 39 10.30 3.90 23.70
CA TRP A 39 10.19 5.21 23.07
C TRP A 39 8.91 5.36 22.25
N ARG A 40 8.52 4.30 21.53
CA ARG A 40 7.32 4.27 20.69
C ARG A 40 6.06 4.54 21.51
N GLY A 41 5.99 4.03 22.74
CA GLY A 41 4.87 4.19 23.66
C GLY A 41 4.67 5.59 24.25
N LEU A 42 5.65 6.50 24.12
CA LEU A 42 5.55 7.86 24.66
C LEU A 42 4.52 8.72 23.91
N LYS A 43 3.81 9.58 24.65
CA LYS A 43 2.76 10.49 24.17
C LYS A 43 2.91 11.87 24.80
N GLY A 44 2.26 12.89 24.24
CA GLY A 44 2.25 14.25 24.78
C GLY A 44 3.61 14.95 24.77
N LEU A 45 4.50 14.56 23.85
CA LEU A 45 5.86 15.08 23.77
C LEU A 45 5.89 16.49 23.15
N ASP A 46 6.86 17.30 23.57
CA ASP A 46 7.18 18.55 22.87
C ASP A 46 7.71 18.27 21.45
N ARG A 47 7.94 19.34 20.69
CA ARG A 47 8.36 19.25 19.29
C ARG A 47 9.69 18.52 19.12
N ASP A 48 10.69 18.82 19.94
CA ASP A 48 12.04 18.26 19.78
C ASP A 48 12.08 16.78 20.18
N LEU A 49 11.44 16.43 21.29
CA LEU A 49 11.28 15.04 21.72
C LEU A 49 10.42 14.23 20.74
N SER A 50 9.40 14.84 20.14
CA SER A 50 8.60 14.22 19.08
C SER A 50 9.44 13.89 17.84
N ILE A 51 10.34 14.79 17.44
CA ILE A 51 11.27 14.55 16.32
C ILE A 51 12.26 13.44 16.67
N LEU A 52 12.84 13.44 17.87
CA LEU A 52 13.75 12.38 18.33
C LEU A 52 13.05 11.02 18.33
N ARG A 53 11.86 10.93 18.94
CA ARG A 53 11.01 9.73 18.93
C ARG A 53 10.69 9.28 17.51
N ALA A 54 10.31 10.19 16.61
CA ALA A 54 10.02 9.86 15.23
C ALA A 54 11.23 9.21 14.53
N LYS A 55 12.45 9.75 14.71
CA LYS A 55 13.67 9.15 14.16
C LYS A 55 13.94 7.75 14.72
N LEU A 56 13.76 7.55 16.03
CA LEU A 56 13.92 6.24 16.65
C LEU A 56 12.90 5.22 16.12
N VAL A 57 11.63 5.62 15.94
CA VAL A 57 10.60 4.76 15.35
C VAL A 57 10.94 4.36 13.91
N LEU A 58 11.47 5.29 13.10
CA LEU A 58 11.93 4.96 11.75
C LEU A 58 13.10 3.96 11.74
N GLN A 59 14.06 4.11 12.68
CA GLN A 59 15.15 3.13 12.82
C GLN A 59 14.64 1.75 13.27
N GLN A 60 13.66 1.72 14.19
CA GLN A 60 13.01 0.49 14.60
C GLN A 60 12.33 -0.22 13.41
N ASP A 61 11.50 0.50 12.65
CA ASP A 61 10.76 -0.09 11.52
C ASP A 61 11.72 -0.69 10.48
N LEU A 62 12.85 -0.03 10.21
CA LEU A 62 13.89 -0.51 9.30
C LEU A 62 14.64 -1.74 9.84
N LEU A 63 14.98 -1.75 11.14
CA LEU A 63 15.59 -2.92 11.79
C LEU A 63 14.63 -4.11 11.83
N GLU A 64 13.35 -3.89 12.09
CA GLU A 64 12.32 -4.94 12.04
C GLU A 64 12.18 -5.51 10.63
N GLN A 65 12.27 -4.66 9.59
CA GLN A 65 12.28 -5.12 8.20
C GLN A 65 13.51 -5.97 7.90
N TRP A 66 14.69 -5.47 8.26
CA TRP A 66 15.94 -6.22 8.12
C TRP A 66 15.89 -7.57 8.84
N GLN A 67 15.34 -7.61 10.06
CA GLN A 67 15.11 -8.84 10.80
C GLN A 67 14.20 -9.81 10.04
N ARG A 68 13.10 -9.34 9.43
CA ARG A 68 12.22 -10.19 8.60
C ARG A 68 12.96 -10.77 7.39
N ASP A 69 13.82 -9.98 6.75
CA ASP A 69 14.56 -10.39 5.57
C ASP A 69 15.63 -11.46 5.88
N TRP A 70 16.31 -11.31 7.02
CA TRP A 70 17.48 -12.13 7.39
C TRP A 70 17.19 -13.22 8.41
N TYR A 71 16.29 -12.99 9.36
CA TYR A 71 15.95 -13.93 10.43
C TYR A 71 14.50 -14.43 10.33
N GLY A 72 13.67 -13.84 9.47
CA GLY A 72 12.38 -14.41 9.12
C GLY A 72 12.54 -15.70 8.32
N PHE A 73 11.80 -16.73 8.75
CA PHE A 73 11.65 -17.98 8.01
C PHE A 73 10.37 -17.91 7.16
N ALA A 74 10.48 -18.20 5.87
CA ALA A 74 9.32 -18.38 5.00
C ALA A 74 8.51 -19.60 5.47
N VAL A 75 7.21 -19.65 5.17
CA VAL A 75 6.35 -20.80 5.49
C VAL A 75 6.82 -22.08 4.78
N THR A 76 7.66 -21.96 3.76
CA THR A 76 8.31 -23.10 3.10
C THR A 76 9.39 -23.80 3.93
N ASP A 77 9.82 -23.28 5.08
CA ASP A 77 11.01 -23.73 5.84
C ASP A 77 12.29 -23.84 4.99
N SER A 78 12.27 -23.36 3.74
CA SER A 78 13.38 -23.47 2.80
C SER A 78 14.36 -22.34 3.08
N VAL A 79 15.26 -22.56 4.04
CA VAL A 79 16.31 -21.59 4.32
C VAL A 79 17.36 -21.66 3.21
N SER A 80 17.57 -20.55 2.51
CA SER A 80 18.64 -20.46 1.50
C SER A 80 19.98 -20.78 2.17
N VAL A 81 20.69 -21.79 1.64
CA VAL A 81 22.03 -22.18 2.13
C VAL A 81 22.99 -20.99 2.06
N THR A 82 22.89 -20.18 0.99
CA THR A 82 23.66 -18.95 0.84
C THR A 82 23.34 -17.95 1.95
N LYS A 83 22.05 -17.76 2.27
CA LYS A 83 21.61 -16.88 3.36
C LYS A 83 22.18 -17.35 4.71
N LEU A 84 22.08 -18.65 5.02
CA LEU A 84 22.64 -19.22 6.26
C LEU A 84 24.15 -19.06 6.34
N ARG A 85 24.86 -19.23 5.23
CA ARG A 85 26.30 -19.06 5.16
C ARG A 85 26.71 -17.61 5.47
N LEU A 86 26.07 -16.63 4.83
CA LEU A 86 26.32 -15.21 5.07
C LEU A 86 26.03 -14.81 6.51
N LEU A 87 24.90 -15.29 7.07
CA LEU A 87 24.57 -15.05 8.47
C LEU A 87 25.61 -15.61 9.43
N LYS A 88 26.08 -16.84 9.17
CA LYS A 88 27.10 -17.48 9.99
C LYS A 88 28.46 -16.77 9.88
N GLU A 89 28.83 -16.34 8.68
CA GLU A 89 30.09 -15.64 8.41
C GLU A 89 30.17 -14.28 9.12
N HIS A 90 29.04 -13.57 9.20
CA HIS A 90 28.97 -12.22 9.77
C HIS A 90 28.37 -12.16 11.17
N ASN A 91 28.05 -13.29 11.79
CA ASN A 91 27.31 -13.35 13.06
C ASN A 91 27.95 -12.49 14.17
N GLY A 92 29.26 -12.60 14.38
CA GLY A 92 29.95 -11.82 15.41
C GLY A 92 29.89 -10.30 15.17
N THR A 93 29.95 -9.87 13.91
CA THR A 93 29.81 -8.44 13.56
C THR A 93 28.38 -7.94 13.81
N VAL A 94 27.37 -8.77 13.48
CA VAL A 94 25.96 -8.48 13.76
C VAL A 94 25.72 -8.35 15.26
N GLU A 95 26.22 -9.30 16.07
CA GLU A 95 26.06 -9.28 17.53
C GLU A 95 26.71 -8.04 18.15
N LEU A 96 27.93 -7.68 17.73
CA LEU A 96 28.59 -6.46 18.20
C LEU A 96 27.80 -5.21 17.84
N ALA A 97 27.34 -5.09 16.59
CA ALA A 97 26.57 -3.94 16.15
C ALA A 97 25.24 -3.80 16.92
N LEU A 98 24.49 -4.90 17.06
CA LEU A 98 23.22 -4.90 17.81
C LEU A 98 23.44 -4.66 19.31
N GLY A 99 24.50 -5.21 19.90
CA GLY A 99 24.88 -4.93 21.29
C GLY A 99 25.18 -3.45 21.53
N SER A 100 25.93 -2.81 20.62
CA SER A 100 26.18 -1.36 20.68
C SER A 100 24.90 -0.54 20.48
N VAL A 101 24.05 -0.91 19.51
CA VAL A 101 22.75 -0.24 19.30
C VAL A 101 21.89 -0.33 20.56
N HIS A 102 21.77 -1.52 21.16
CA HIS A 102 21.02 -1.71 22.40
C HIS A 102 21.58 -0.83 23.53
N SER A 103 22.89 -0.84 23.76
CA SER A 103 23.54 -0.01 24.79
C SER A 103 23.30 1.48 24.59
N LEU A 104 23.33 1.97 23.34
CA LEU A 104 23.08 3.37 23.01
C LEU A 104 21.61 3.76 23.26
N ILE A 105 20.66 2.85 22.96
CA ILE A 105 19.23 3.07 23.24
C ILE A 105 18.97 3.11 24.75
N ASP A 106 19.57 2.19 25.50
CA ASP A 106 19.49 2.16 26.97
C ASP A 106 20.19 3.36 27.62
N GLY A 107 21.23 3.91 26.98
CA GLY A 107 21.86 5.16 27.40
C GLY A 107 20.90 6.36 27.41
N MET A 108 19.80 6.31 26.66
CA MET A 108 18.81 7.40 26.59
C MET A 108 17.66 7.25 27.62
N VAL A 109 17.75 6.30 28.57
CA VAL A 109 16.70 6.01 29.56
C VAL A 109 16.33 7.22 30.41
N SER A 110 17.29 8.02 30.88
CA SER A 110 17.02 9.18 31.74
C SER A 110 16.14 10.22 31.02
N LEU A 111 16.40 10.49 29.74
CA LEU A 111 15.59 11.39 28.93
C LEU A 111 14.19 10.81 28.69
N ARG A 112 14.10 9.49 28.46
CA ARG A 112 12.83 8.77 28.27
C ARG A 112 11.95 8.83 29.52
N GLU A 113 12.51 8.58 30.70
CA GLU A 113 11.80 8.63 31.98
C GLU A 113 11.32 10.05 32.30
N PHE A 114 12.13 11.05 31.99
CA PHE A 114 11.73 12.45 32.05
C PHE A 114 10.53 12.73 31.13
N ALA A 115 10.62 12.31 29.87
CA ALA A 115 9.55 12.47 28.88
C ALA A 115 8.25 11.76 29.29
N HIS A 116 8.34 10.65 30.03
CA HIS A 116 7.20 9.90 30.53
C HIS A 116 6.55 10.54 31.78
N SER A 117 7.36 10.98 32.75
CA SER A 117 6.89 11.39 34.07
C SER A 117 6.56 12.89 34.19
N GLY A 118 7.10 13.72 33.29
CA GLY A 118 6.97 15.18 33.33
C GLY A 118 7.59 15.86 34.56
N ARG A 119 8.24 15.10 35.45
CA ARG A 119 8.86 15.59 36.70
C ARG A 119 10.37 15.77 36.50
N ALA A 120 10.82 17.02 36.50
CA ALA A 120 12.22 17.41 36.70
C ALA A 120 12.27 18.69 37.56
N PRO A 121 13.43 19.06 38.14
CA PRO A 121 13.59 20.19 39.06
C PRO A 121 13.11 21.52 38.45
N SER A 122 12.77 22.51 39.28
CA SER A 122 12.24 23.80 38.82
C SER A 122 13.33 24.72 38.22
N GLY A 123 12.97 25.51 37.21
CA GLY A 123 13.76 26.67 36.77
C GLY A 123 14.69 26.47 35.56
N ILE A 124 15.70 27.34 35.45
CA ILE A 124 16.63 27.47 34.32
C ILE A 124 17.58 26.26 34.21
N GLU A 125 17.91 25.62 35.33
CA GLU A 125 18.76 24.42 35.36
C GLU A 125 18.11 23.23 34.64
N ARG A 126 16.78 23.11 34.69
CA ARG A 126 16.02 22.11 33.93
C ARG A 126 16.19 22.28 32.43
N ALA A 127 16.06 23.51 31.93
CA ALA A 127 16.19 23.78 30.50
C ALA A 127 17.60 23.44 29.99
N LYS A 128 18.64 23.76 30.78
CA LYS A 128 20.04 23.43 30.46
C LYS A 128 20.30 21.91 30.47
N TRP A 129 19.79 21.20 31.47
CA TRP A 129 19.92 19.75 31.54
C TRP A 129 19.21 19.07 30.36
N ILE A 130 17.95 19.45 30.06
CA ILE A 130 17.19 18.91 28.92
C ILE A 130 17.94 19.14 27.61
N ALA A 131 18.47 20.34 27.39
CA ALA A 131 19.25 20.65 26.18
C ALA A 131 20.50 19.74 26.07
N SER A 132 21.22 19.56 27.18
CA SER A 132 22.39 18.67 27.23
C SER A 132 22.01 17.21 26.95
N GLU A 133 20.94 16.70 27.56
CA GLU A 133 20.47 15.32 27.34
C GLU A 133 19.96 15.09 25.92
N LEU A 134 19.27 16.08 25.34
CA LEU A 134 18.85 16.06 23.95
C LEU A 134 20.04 16.01 23.00
N ASP A 135 21.10 16.79 23.26
CA ASP A 135 22.32 16.78 22.46
C ASP A 135 23.05 15.44 22.55
N THR A 136 23.15 14.86 23.76
CA THR A 136 23.70 13.51 23.96
C THR A 136 22.87 12.48 23.20
N SER A 137 21.54 12.51 23.33
CA SER A 137 20.65 11.57 22.63
C SER A 137 20.72 11.71 21.10
N ARG A 138 20.92 12.93 20.59
CA ARG A 138 21.15 13.17 19.15
C ARG A 138 22.48 12.56 18.69
N LYS A 139 23.54 12.62 19.50
CA LYS A 139 24.81 11.95 19.20
C LYS A 139 24.64 10.43 19.19
N SER A 140 23.99 9.86 20.21
CA SER A 140 23.67 8.43 20.27
C SER A 140 22.86 7.97 19.06
N LEU A 141 21.88 8.76 18.63
CA LEU A 141 21.09 8.46 17.43
C LEU A 141 21.94 8.44 16.15
N ASN A 142 22.90 9.36 16.01
CA ASN A 142 23.80 9.38 14.86
C ASN A 142 24.72 8.15 14.87
N GLU A 143 25.22 7.72 16.03
CA GLU A 143 25.99 6.47 16.16
C GLU A 143 25.13 5.25 15.83
N ILE A 144 23.90 5.16 16.37
CA ILE A 144 22.95 4.10 16.02
C ILE A 144 22.75 4.04 14.51
N THR A 145 22.53 5.20 13.87
CA THR A 145 22.34 5.28 12.42
C THR A 145 23.58 4.76 11.67
N SER A 146 24.79 5.16 12.09
CA SER A 146 26.03 4.70 11.47
C SER A 146 26.24 3.19 11.64
N LEU A 147 25.91 2.62 12.81
CA LEU A 147 26.01 1.18 13.08
C LEU A 147 25.02 0.40 12.22
N LEU A 148 23.77 0.85 12.14
CA LEU A 148 22.74 0.22 11.34
C LEU A 148 23.02 0.35 9.84
N GLU A 149 23.52 1.48 9.35
CA GLU A 149 23.99 1.60 7.96
C GLU A 149 25.12 0.61 7.64
N GLY A 150 26.06 0.42 8.57
CA GLY A 150 27.11 -0.60 8.45
C GLY A 150 26.52 -2.01 8.36
N LEU A 151 25.55 -2.32 9.22
CA LEU A 151 24.81 -3.59 9.22
C LEU A 151 24.07 -3.81 7.90
N TYR A 152 23.38 -2.80 7.38
CA TYR A 152 22.63 -2.90 6.12
C TYR A 152 23.53 -2.95 4.90
N ARG A 153 24.75 -2.40 4.94
CA ARG A 153 25.74 -2.63 3.87
C ARG A 153 26.27 -4.06 3.89
N LEU A 154 26.44 -4.64 5.07
CA LEU A 154 26.94 -6.01 5.24
C LEU A 154 25.88 -7.05 4.83
N LEU A 155 24.65 -6.85 5.29
CA LEU A 155 23.50 -7.71 5.04
C LEU A 155 22.34 -6.83 4.54
N PRO A 156 22.24 -6.56 3.23
CA PRO A 156 21.23 -5.66 2.68
C PRO A 156 19.80 -6.11 2.93
N PRO A 157 18.85 -5.19 3.23
CA PRO A 157 17.43 -5.49 3.16
C PRO A 157 17.06 -6.10 1.80
N ARG A 158 16.12 -7.04 1.79
CA ARG A 158 15.70 -7.78 0.60
C ARG A 158 14.40 -7.27 0.00
N SER A 159 13.75 -6.27 0.60
CA SER A 159 12.63 -5.59 -0.06
C SER A 159 13.12 -4.97 -1.37
N PRO A 160 12.45 -5.24 -2.51
CA PRO A 160 12.81 -4.65 -3.79
C PRO A 160 12.60 -3.13 -3.86
N ASN A 161 11.85 -2.56 -2.91
CA ASN A 161 11.72 -1.11 -2.74
C ASN A 161 11.73 -0.82 -1.24
N LEU A 162 12.91 -0.46 -0.72
CA LEU A 162 13.12 -0.22 0.71
C LEU A 162 12.35 1.03 1.16
N GLU A 163 12.14 1.96 0.25
CA GLU A 163 11.72 3.31 0.60
C GLU A 163 10.19 3.44 0.50
N ALA A 164 9.57 2.66 -0.38
CA ALA A 164 8.18 2.25 -0.26
C ALA A 164 7.90 1.65 1.12
N ALA A 165 8.73 0.72 1.57
CA ALA A 165 8.53 0.04 2.85
C ALA A 165 8.58 1.02 4.01
N GLN A 166 9.59 1.89 4.04
CA GLN A 166 9.69 2.97 5.02
C GLN A 166 8.47 3.91 4.97
N ALA A 167 8.08 4.38 3.78
CA ALA A 167 6.92 5.26 3.62
C ALA A 167 5.64 4.60 4.16
N ILE A 168 5.35 3.38 3.70
CA ILE A 168 4.08 2.69 3.99
C ILE A 168 4.03 2.24 5.44
N ILE A 169 5.09 1.64 5.97
CA ILE A 169 5.10 1.13 7.35
C ILE A 169 4.99 2.29 8.34
N SER A 170 5.78 3.36 8.14
CA SER A 170 5.89 4.42 9.13
C SER A 170 4.77 5.47 9.04
N LEU A 171 4.19 5.73 7.86
CA LEU A 171 3.03 6.65 7.72
C LEU A 171 1.71 6.05 8.18
N ASN A 172 1.65 4.72 8.29
CA ASN A 172 0.49 4.01 8.86
C ASN A 172 0.61 3.82 10.38
N TYR A 173 1.50 4.56 11.02
CA TYR A 173 1.56 4.71 12.48
C TYR A 173 0.37 5.55 12.97
N HIS A 174 -0.44 4.99 13.89
CA HIS A 174 -1.58 5.67 14.48
C HIS A 174 -1.20 6.36 15.81
N GLY A 175 -1.54 7.65 15.96
CA GLY A 175 -1.45 8.38 17.23
C GLY A 175 -0.67 9.69 17.16
N GLU A 176 -0.46 10.30 18.34
CA GLU A 176 0.38 11.50 18.51
C GLU A 176 1.80 11.23 18.00
N GLY A 177 2.32 12.10 17.15
CA GLY A 177 3.64 11.97 16.52
C GLY A 177 3.64 11.60 15.03
N SER A 178 2.48 11.33 14.42
CA SER A 178 2.38 11.11 12.96
C SER A 178 2.91 12.31 12.16
N ASP A 179 2.62 13.54 12.61
CA ASP A 179 3.14 14.78 11.98
C ASP A 179 4.67 14.91 12.12
N ALA A 180 5.24 14.43 13.23
CA ALA A 180 6.69 14.41 13.41
C ALA A 180 7.36 13.38 12.50
N ILE A 181 6.76 12.20 12.32
CA ILE A 181 7.20 11.19 11.34
C ILE A 181 7.16 11.77 9.92
N GLU A 182 6.05 12.39 9.53
CA GLU A 182 5.92 13.06 8.23
C GLU A 182 6.98 14.16 8.06
N THR A 183 7.25 14.95 9.11
CA THR A 183 8.30 15.99 9.09
C THR A 183 9.69 15.40 8.89
N VAL A 184 10.03 14.34 9.63
CA VAL A 184 11.34 13.67 9.52
C VAL A 184 11.52 13.07 8.13
N LEU A 185 10.53 12.32 7.63
CA LEU A 185 10.59 11.73 6.28
C LEU A 185 10.79 12.80 5.20
N ARG A 186 10.13 13.95 5.30
CA ARG A 186 10.35 15.07 4.36
C ARG A 186 11.76 15.63 4.42
N SER A 187 12.33 15.75 5.62
CA SER A 187 13.67 16.30 5.80
C SER A 187 14.78 15.36 5.35
N THR A 188 14.53 14.04 5.40
CA THR A 188 15.52 13.00 5.08
C THR A 188 15.38 12.50 3.63
N SER A 189 14.20 12.61 3.02
CA SER A 189 13.92 12.06 1.70
C SER A 189 14.53 12.90 0.57
N ARG A 190 15.40 12.28 -0.22
CA ARG A 190 15.79 12.73 -1.57
C ARG A 190 15.08 11.94 -2.67
N GLN A 191 14.08 11.13 -2.31
CA GLN A 191 13.52 10.11 -3.18
C GLN A 191 12.08 10.40 -3.55
N ASP A 192 11.72 10.00 -4.75
CA ASP A 192 10.44 10.35 -5.36
C ASP A 192 9.28 9.60 -4.71
N ILE A 193 9.47 8.35 -4.26
CA ILE A 193 8.39 7.54 -3.69
C ILE A 193 7.85 8.07 -2.35
N ILE A 194 8.74 8.34 -1.39
CA ILE A 194 8.37 8.88 -0.07
C ILE A 194 7.73 10.25 -0.25
N SER A 195 8.39 11.13 -1.02
CA SER A 195 7.95 12.50 -1.25
C SER A 195 6.59 12.54 -1.96
N GLY A 196 6.42 11.71 -2.99
CA GLY A 196 5.18 11.60 -3.75
C GLY A 196 4.01 11.06 -2.93
N THR A 197 4.24 9.99 -2.15
CA THR A 197 3.22 9.43 -1.25
C THR A 197 2.76 10.46 -0.20
N LEU A 198 3.70 11.21 0.37
CA LEU A 198 3.42 12.29 1.33
C LEU A 198 2.65 13.46 0.71
N ASN A 199 2.99 13.84 -0.52
CA ASN A 199 2.29 14.89 -1.24
C ASN A 199 0.86 14.48 -1.58
N LEU A 200 0.64 13.22 -1.99
CA LEU A 200 -0.69 12.67 -2.23
C LEU A 200 -1.54 12.66 -0.97
N ARG A 201 -1.01 12.15 0.14
CA ARG A 201 -1.71 12.13 1.44
C ARG A 201 -2.08 13.53 1.94
N ARG A 202 -1.23 14.53 1.67
CA ARG A 202 -1.55 15.92 2.00
C ARG A 202 -2.62 16.50 1.08
N ALA A 203 -2.49 16.24 -0.23
CA ALA A 203 -3.46 16.69 -1.22
C ALA A 203 -4.85 16.14 -0.89
N GLU A 204 -4.95 14.85 -0.57
CA GLU A 204 -6.19 14.20 -0.12
C GLU A 204 -6.80 14.92 1.09
N ARG A 205 -6.05 15.09 2.19
CA ARG A 205 -6.53 15.79 3.40
C ARG A 205 -7.01 17.21 3.11
N SER A 206 -6.26 17.96 2.31
CA SER A 206 -6.59 19.34 1.94
C SER A 206 -7.87 19.41 1.09
N LEU A 207 -8.03 18.50 0.13
CA LEU A 207 -9.20 18.43 -0.74
C LEU A 207 -10.46 18.04 0.06
N GLN A 208 -10.34 17.16 1.05
CA GLN A 208 -11.44 16.80 1.95
C GLN A 208 -11.89 17.96 2.83
N GLN A 209 -10.94 18.66 3.47
CA GLN A 209 -11.24 19.85 4.27
C GLN A 209 -11.95 20.92 3.44
N GLU A 210 -11.48 21.15 2.22
CA GLU A 210 -12.09 22.11 1.30
C GLU A 210 -13.49 21.68 0.85
N LEU A 211 -13.71 20.39 0.58
CA LEU A 211 -15.04 19.86 0.27
C LEU A 211 -16.01 20.08 1.43
N GLN A 212 -15.60 19.73 2.65
CA GLN A 212 -16.42 19.92 3.84
C GLN A 212 -16.80 21.38 4.05
N ARG A 213 -15.86 22.30 3.82
CA ARG A 213 -16.09 23.75 3.87
C ARG A 213 -17.13 24.19 2.84
N ARG A 214 -16.98 23.78 1.57
CA ARG A 214 -17.93 24.12 0.49
C ARG A 214 -19.34 23.58 0.73
N VAL A 215 -19.44 22.35 1.21
CA VAL A 215 -20.74 21.73 1.57
C VAL A 215 -21.40 22.53 2.70
N THR A 216 -20.63 22.94 3.71
CA THR A 216 -21.14 23.72 4.85
C THR A 216 -21.56 25.14 4.45
N GLU A 217 -20.77 25.80 3.59
CA GLU A 217 -21.01 27.17 3.13
C GLU A 217 -22.01 27.25 1.95
N MET A 218 -22.43 26.11 1.39
CA MET A 218 -23.14 26.02 0.10
C MET A 218 -22.44 26.79 -1.03
N ASN A 219 -21.11 26.79 -1.03
CA ASN A 219 -20.29 27.56 -1.95
C ASN A 219 -19.81 26.68 -3.11
N ASN A 220 -20.06 27.12 -4.35
CA ASN A 220 -19.72 26.37 -5.57
C ASN A 220 -18.45 26.87 -6.27
N SER A 221 -17.66 27.74 -5.63
CA SER A 221 -16.45 28.32 -6.22
C SER A 221 -15.47 27.24 -6.73
N PRO A 222 -14.92 27.39 -7.95
CA PRO A 222 -13.98 26.41 -8.50
C PRO A 222 -12.64 26.43 -7.72
N PRO A 223 -11.92 25.29 -7.67
CA PRO A 223 -10.54 25.25 -7.20
C PRO A 223 -9.61 26.07 -8.11
N THR A 224 -8.42 26.40 -7.61
CA THR A 224 -7.43 27.29 -8.25
C THR A 224 -6.94 26.80 -9.61
N VAL A 225 -7.04 25.50 -9.90
CA VAL A 225 -6.73 24.88 -11.20
C VAL A 225 -7.99 24.20 -11.73
N GLU A 226 -8.50 24.63 -12.88
CA GLU A 226 -9.73 24.05 -13.44
C GLU A 226 -9.38 22.87 -14.37
N LEU A 227 -9.69 21.65 -13.93
CA LEU A 227 -9.51 20.41 -14.71
C LEU A 227 -10.73 20.04 -15.57
N VAL A 228 -11.63 21.01 -15.82
CA VAL A 228 -12.83 20.79 -16.62
C VAL A 228 -12.46 20.83 -18.10
N ILE A 229 -12.66 19.72 -18.79
CA ILE A 229 -12.44 19.60 -20.23
C ILE A 229 -13.74 19.94 -20.94
N LYS A 230 -13.68 20.85 -21.91
CA LYS A 230 -14.80 21.12 -22.83
C LYS A 230 -14.72 20.13 -24.00
N PRO A 231 -15.58 19.09 -24.07
CA PRO A 231 -15.35 17.96 -24.97
C PRO A 231 -15.38 18.36 -26.45
N ALA A 232 -16.27 19.28 -26.83
CA ALA A 232 -16.49 19.72 -28.20
C ALA A 232 -15.24 20.27 -28.91
N ALA A 233 -14.18 20.65 -28.19
CA ALA A 233 -12.95 21.20 -28.76
C ALA A 233 -11.69 20.33 -28.56
N ARG A 234 -11.60 19.56 -27.47
CA ARG A 234 -10.33 18.93 -27.04
C ARG A 234 -10.39 17.41 -26.89
N CYS A 235 -11.55 16.85 -26.53
CA CYS A 235 -11.68 15.43 -26.22
C CYS A 235 -12.56 14.71 -27.24
N GLN A 236 -11.96 13.79 -27.97
CA GLN A 236 -12.64 12.93 -28.94
C GLN A 236 -12.92 11.58 -28.30
N VAL A 237 -14.19 11.29 -28.01
CA VAL A 237 -14.62 9.99 -27.51
C VAL A 237 -14.70 9.01 -28.68
N GLY A 238 -13.88 7.96 -28.65
CA GLY A 238 -13.78 6.93 -29.69
C GLY A 238 -14.55 5.66 -29.32
N GLU A 239 -14.02 4.51 -29.71
CA GLU A 239 -14.68 3.21 -29.55
C GLU A 239 -14.89 2.79 -28.10
N GLU A 240 -15.91 1.98 -27.87
CA GLU A 240 -16.14 1.36 -26.57
C GLU A 240 -15.14 0.25 -26.31
N ASP A 241 -14.58 0.25 -25.10
CA ASP A 241 -13.87 -0.93 -24.61
C ASP A 241 -14.91 -1.99 -24.25
N LYS A 242 -15.08 -2.96 -25.15
CA LYS A 242 -16.06 -4.05 -25.06
C LYS A 242 -15.87 -4.91 -23.80
N ILE A 243 -14.66 -4.94 -23.25
CA ILE A 243 -14.33 -5.73 -22.06
C ILE A 243 -14.77 -4.95 -20.81
N SER A 244 -14.63 -3.63 -20.84
CA SER A 244 -14.91 -2.78 -19.68
C SER A 244 -16.38 -2.73 -19.23
N ALA A 245 -17.33 -3.27 -20.00
CA ALA A 245 -18.77 -3.23 -19.72
C ALA A 245 -19.42 -1.83 -19.78
N GLY A 246 -18.97 -0.97 -20.70
CA GLY A 246 -19.49 0.38 -20.86
C GLY A 246 -18.96 1.40 -19.85
N PHE A 247 -18.06 0.97 -18.95
CA PHE A 247 -17.40 1.86 -17.99
C PHE A 247 -16.21 2.60 -18.60
N ARG A 248 -15.67 2.13 -19.73
CA ARG A 248 -14.49 2.70 -20.38
C ARG A 248 -14.66 2.83 -21.88
N ARG A 249 -14.16 3.93 -22.44
CA ARG A 249 -14.01 4.14 -23.89
C ARG A 249 -12.58 4.58 -24.22
N PHE A 250 -12.15 4.24 -25.42
CA PHE A 250 -10.92 4.76 -26.00
C PHE A 250 -11.20 6.10 -26.66
N GLY A 251 -10.20 6.97 -26.78
CA GLY A 251 -10.37 8.29 -27.37
C GLY A 251 -9.08 9.05 -27.51
N LYS A 252 -9.20 10.35 -27.75
CA LYS A 252 -8.05 11.26 -27.84
C LYS A 252 -8.28 12.53 -27.05
N LEU A 253 -7.22 13.05 -26.44
CA LEU A 253 -7.17 14.39 -25.86
C LEU A 253 -6.10 15.19 -26.58
N ASP A 254 -6.50 16.27 -27.25
CA ASP A 254 -5.60 17.11 -28.07
C ASP A 254 -4.78 16.27 -29.07
N GLY A 255 -5.41 15.26 -29.68
CA GLY A 255 -4.78 14.34 -30.63
C GLY A 255 -3.98 13.18 -30.00
N ARG A 256 -3.66 13.23 -28.70
CA ARG A 256 -2.95 12.17 -27.98
C ARG A 256 -3.90 11.04 -27.57
N PRO A 257 -3.50 9.76 -27.67
CA PRO A 257 -4.32 8.64 -27.18
C PRO A 257 -4.70 8.78 -25.70
N ALA A 258 -5.98 8.57 -25.41
CA ALA A 258 -6.55 8.68 -24.08
C ALA A 258 -7.61 7.61 -23.82
N ILE A 259 -7.87 7.40 -22.54
CA ILE A 259 -8.95 6.57 -22.03
C ILE A 259 -9.96 7.47 -21.33
N ILE A 260 -11.24 7.22 -21.55
CA ILE A 260 -12.34 7.90 -20.87
C ILE A 260 -13.05 6.90 -19.95
N GLU A 261 -13.06 7.17 -18.64
CA GLU A 261 -13.79 6.38 -17.65
C GLU A 261 -15.08 7.08 -17.22
N TRP A 262 -16.18 6.34 -17.22
CA TRP A 262 -17.50 6.88 -16.96
C TRP A 262 -17.96 6.62 -15.54
N LYS A 263 -18.31 7.69 -14.82
CA LYS A 263 -19.01 7.62 -13.53
C LYS A 263 -20.44 8.11 -13.69
N LYS A 264 -21.41 7.21 -13.56
CA LYS A 264 -22.83 7.55 -13.60
C LYS A 264 -23.28 8.23 -12.31
N TYR A 265 -24.30 9.05 -12.41
CA TYR A 265 -24.97 9.67 -11.27
C TYR A 265 -26.49 9.61 -11.45
N ASP A 266 -27.22 9.59 -10.33
CA ASP A 266 -28.68 9.68 -10.35
C ASP A 266 -29.11 11.14 -10.59
N ARG A 267 -29.90 11.37 -11.64
CA ARG A 267 -30.46 12.69 -11.99
C ARG A 267 -31.35 13.27 -10.89
N ARG A 268 -31.85 12.43 -9.98
CA ARG A 268 -32.69 12.84 -8.85
C ARG A 268 -31.87 13.50 -7.73
N TRP A 269 -30.53 13.37 -7.74
CA TRP A 269 -29.69 14.02 -6.75
C TRP A 269 -29.70 15.54 -7.01
N GLN A 270 -30.21 16.28 -6.02
CA GLN A 270 -30.34 17.74 -6.05
C GLN A 270 -29.79 18.34 -4.74
N GLY A 271 -29.55 19.66 -4.75
CA GLY A 271 -29.05 20.40 -3.59
C GLY A 271 -27.71 19.84 -3.09
N ILE A 272 -27.62 19.62 -1.78
CA ILE A 272 -26.39 19.18 -1.08
C ILE A 272 -25.80 17.92 -1.71
N LYS A 273 -26.61 16.92 -2.08
CA LYS A 273 -26.12 15.66 -2.67
C LYS A 273 -25.44 15.87 -4.03
N ARG A 274 -25.95 16.81 -4.84
CA ARG A 274 -25.33 17.14 -6.13
C ARG A 274 -24.04 17.91 -5.92
N THR A 275 -24.03 18.89 -5.01
CA THR A 275 -22.82 19.65 -4.65
C THR A 275 -21.73 18.74 -4.10
N GLU A 276 -22.09 17.78 -3.24
CA GLU A 276 -21.15 16.79 -2.70
C GLU A 276 -20.59 15.88 -3.79
N LEU A 277 -21.45 15.36 -4.68
CA LEU A 277 -21.01 14.58 -5.85
C LEU A 277 -20.01 15.40 -6.69
N ASP A 278 -20.40 16.60 -7.12
CA ASP A 278 -19.58 17.44 -7.99
C ASP A 278 -18.24 17.80 -7.32
N GLY A 279 -18.25 18.03 -6.01
CA GLY A 279 -17.05 18.21 -5.21
C GLY A 279 -16.16 16.96 -5.15
N ARG A 280 -16.75 15.77 -5.00
CA ARG A 280 -16.02 14.49 -5.05
C ARG A 280 -15.41 14.23 -6.43
N ILE A 281 -16.12 14.51 -7.52
CA ILE A 281 -15.59 14.42 -8.89
C ILE A 281 -14.35 15.31 -9.05
N LYS A 282 -14.45 16.56 -8.61
CA LYS A 282 -13.34 17.52 -8.63
C LYS A 282 -12.14 17.00 -7.85
N ASN A 283 -12.36 16.59 -6.60
CA ASN A 283 -11.30 16.08 -5.73
C ASN A 283 -10.61 14.86 -6.33
N LEU A 284 -11.39 13.94 -6.89
CA LEU A 284 -10.89 12.75 -7.57
C LEU A 284 -10.00 13.12 -8.77
N ALA A 285 -10.47 14.02 -9.64
CA ALA A 285 -9.69 14.48 -10.78
C ALA A 285 -8.37 15.15 -10.33
N HIS A 286 -8.41 15.99 -9.30
CA HIS A 286 -7.20 16.64 -8.76
C HIS A 286 -6.20 15.66 -8.17
N LEU A 287 -6.67 14.68 -7.41
CA LEU A 287 -5.81 13.67 -6.81
C LEU A 287 -5.12 12.82 -7.88
N LEU A 288 -5.87 12.41 -8.91
CA LEU A 288 -5.36 11.65 -10.04
C LEU A 288 -4.53 12.49 -11.01
N HIS A 289 -4.65 13.80 -11.00
CA HIS A 289 -3.84 14.72 -11.79
C HIS A 289 -2.49 15.04 -11.14
N ASN A 290 -2.33 14.82 -9.83
CA ASN A 290 -1.15 15.23 -9.08
C ASN A 290 0.16 14.77 -9.76
N GLU A 291 1.00 15.72 -10.20
CA GLU A 291 2.23 15.42 -10.95
C GLU A 291 3.30 14.75 -10.08
N SER A 292 3.19 14.86 -8.75
CA SER A 292 4.12 14.26 -7.79
C SER A 292 3.75 12.82 -7.41
N LYS A 293 2.86 12.14 -8.14
CA LYS A 293 2.59 10.71 -7.90
C LYS A 293 3.88 9.89 -8.08
N PRO A 294 4.18 8.96 -7.17
CA PRO A 294 5.34 8.09 -7.35
C PRO A 294 5.10 7.12 -8.51
N GLU A 295 6.14 6.72 -9.25
CA GLU A 295 6.00 5.84 -10.42
C GLU A 295 5.45 4.44 -10.07
N GLU A 296 5.67 4.03 -8.82
CA GLU A 296 5.16 2.80 -8.23
C GLU A 296 3.65 2.87 -7.93
N LEU A 297 3.08 4.08 -7.82
CA LEU A 297 1.64 4.27 -7.91
C LEU A 297 1.25 4.15 -9.39
N ARG A 298 1.04 2.91 -9.80
CA ARG A 298 0.74 2.45 -11.14
C ARG A 298 -0.64 2.93 -11.64
N VAL A 299 -0.82 4.24 -11.77
CA VAL A 299 -2.08 4.88 -12.15
C VAL A 299 -1.82 5.85 -13.30
N LEU A 300 -2.70 5.85 -14.30
CA LEU A 300 -2.57 6.76 -15.44
C LEU A 300 -2.71 8.22 -15.02
N GLN A 301 -2.14 9.13 -15.82
CA GLN A 301 -2.28 10.55 -15.60
C GLN A 301 -3.69 11.00 -15.97
N CYS A 302 -4.44 11.57 -15.02
CA CYS A 302 -5.73 12.21 -15.30
C CYS A 302 -5.49 13.65 -15.72
N ASP A 303 -5.83 14.00 -16.96
CA ASP A 303 -5.70 15.36 -17.48
C ASP A 303 -6.96 16.21 -17.20
N GLY A 304 -8.06 15.56 -16.79
CA GLY A 304 -9.26 16.24 -16.35
C GLY A 304 -10.52 15.42 -16.51
N TYR A 305 -11.66 16.09 -16.42
CA TYR A 305 -12.98 15.46 -16.50
C TYR A 305 -14.00 16.37 -17.20
N PHE A 306 -15.13 15.80 -17.61
CA PHE A 306 -16.25 16.56 -18.18
C PHE A 306 -17.60 15.96 -17.77
N ASP A 307 -18.65 16.78 -17.73
CA ASP A 307 -20.03 16.32 -17.53
C ASP A 307 -20.64 15.91 -18.88
N ASN A 308 -21.41 14.83 -18.87
CA ASN A 308 -22.29 14.42 -19.95
C ASN A 308 -23.72 14.26 -19.39
N PRO A 309 -24.49 15.37 -19.30
CA PRO A 309 -25.84 15.35 -18.73
C PRO A 309 -26.85 14.52 -19.51
N ALA A 310 -26.63 14.32 -20.82
CA ALA A 310 -27.52 13.50 -21.66
C ALA A 310 -27.62 12.07 -21.11
N ASP A 311 -26.48 11.50 -20.70
CA ASP A 311 -26.36 10.15 -20.16
C ASP A 311 -26.21 10.10 -18.64
N SER A 312 -26.31 11.26 -17.96
CA SER A 312 -26.19 11.38 -16.49
C SER A 312 -24.89 10.78 -15.95
N ARG A 313 -23.76 11.16 -16.56
CA ARG A 313 -22.45 10.64 -16.21
C ARG A 313 -21.35 11.68 -16.36
N TYR A 314 -20.30 11.53 -15.57
CA TYR A 314 -19.03 12.20 -15.73
C TYR A 314 -18.05 11.32 -16.51
N GLY A 315 -17.23 11.92 -17.36
CA GLY A 315 -16.11 11.28 -18.04
C GLY A 315 -14.78 11.78 -17.49
N PHE A 316 -13.96 10.90 -16.91
CA PHE A 316 -12.58 11.19 -16.53
C PHE A 316 -11.66 10.83 -17.70
N VAL A 317 -10.73 11.72 -18.05
CA VAL A 317 -9.85 11.57 -19.21
C VAL A 317 -8.42 11.29 -18.75
N PHE A 318 -7.90 10.13 -19.13
CA PHE A 318 -6.57 9.67 -18.79
C PHE A 318 -5.70 9.57 -20.03
N THR A 319 -4.59 10.30 -20.11
CA THR A 319 -3.66 10.13 -21.22
C THR A 319 -2.75 8.94 -21.03
N LEU A 320 -2.41 8.28 -22.14
CA LEU A 320 -1.50 7.15 -22.14
C LEU A 320 -0.05 7.63 -22.15
N PRO A 321 0.84 7.04 -21.30
CA PRO A 321 2.27 7.27 -21.39
C PRO A 321 2.80 7.00 -22.80
N GLN A 322 3.75 7.82 -23.23
CA GLN A 322 4.44 7.66 -24.51
C GLN A 322 5.85 7.09 -24.28
N PRO A 323 6.37 6.26 -25.21
CA PRO A 323 5.68 5.73 -26.39
C PRO A 323 4.68 4.62 -26.03
N SER A 324 3.53 4.58 -26.71
CA SER A 324 2.57 3.47 -26.62
C SER A 324 2.11 3.00 -28.01
N GLU A 325 2.15 1.68 -28.24
CA GLU A 325 1.63 1.09 -29.47
C GLU A 325 0.12 0.84 -29.37
N GLY A 326 -0.66 1.84 -29.79
CA GLY A 326 -2.12 1.78 -29.75
C GLY A 326 -2.68 1.81 -28.32
N TYR A 327 -3.92 1.36 -28.17
CA TYR A 327 -4.57 1.31 -26.86
C TYR A 327 -4.10 0.11 -26.03
N PRO A 328 -4.06 0.27 -24.69
CA PRO A 328 -3.64 -0.80 -23.79
C PRO A 328 -4.60 -1.98 -23.83
N ILE A 329 -4.10 -3.11 -23.35
CA ILE A 329 -4.86 -4.36 -23.20
C ILE A 329 -5.06 -4.66 -21.72
N SER A 330 -6.22 -5.18 -21.35
CA SER A 330 -6.52 -5.50 -19.95
C SER A 330 -5.96 -6.87 -19.53
N LEU A 331 -5.72 -7.07 -18.23
CA LEU A 331 -5.36 -8.37 -17.65
C LEU A 331 -6.41 -9.43 -18.00
N ARG A 332 -7.67 -9.05 -18.00
CA ARG A 332 -8.80 -9.89 -18.41
C ARG A 332 -8.62 -10.45 -19.83
N GLU A 333 -8.24 -9.59 -20.77
CA GLU A 333 -8.05 -9.99 -22.17
C GLU A 333 -6.87 -10.94 -22.33
N VAL A 334 -5.69 -10.59 -21.79
CA VAL A 334 -4.47 -11.40 -21.94
C VAL A 334 -4.56 -12.74 -21.22
N ILE A 335 -5.30 -12.82 -20.11
CA ILE A 335 -5.56 -14.09 -19.42
C ILE A 335 -6.56 -14.96 -20.21
N GLY A 336 -7.41 -14.34 -21.03
CA GLY A 336 -8.32 -15.06 -21.93
C GLY A 336 -7.65 -15.54 -23.22
N ASP A 337 -6.53 -14.93 -23.62
CA ASP A 337 -5.78 -15.29 -24.81
C ASP A 337 -4.66 -16.29 -24.49
N LYS A 338 -4.55 -17.32 -25.34
CA LYS A 338 -3.55 -18.39 -25.22
C LYS A 338 -2.35 -18.19 -26.14
N SER A 339 -2.26 -17.05 -26.83
CA SER A 339 -1.12 -16.72 -27.67
C SER A 339 0.17 -16.55 -26.84
N PHE A 340 1.31 -16.94 -27.42
CA PHE A 340 2.61 -16.81 -26.76
C PHE A 340 2.97 -15.35 -26.44
N ASP A 341 2.54 -14.40 -27.28
CA ASP A 341 2.74 -12.96 -27.06
C ASP A 341 2.03 -12.44 -25.80
N HIS A 342 0.99 -13.13 -25.33
CA HIS A 342 0.21 -12.78 -24.14
C HIS A 342 0.48 -13.69 -22.93
N LEU A 343 1.47 -14.58 -23.04
CA LEU A 343 1.86 -15.47 -21.95
C LEU A 343 3.10 -14.90 -21.22
N PRO A 344 2.98 -14.46 -19.96
CA PRO A 344 4.13 -14.03 -19.18
C PRO A 344 4.89 -15.21 -18.60
N THR A 345 6.20 -15.01 -18.38
CA THR A 345 7.02 -15.90 -17.57
C THR A 345 6.56 -15.90 -16.11
N LEU A 346 7.10 -16.82 -15.30
CA LEU A 346 6.77 -16.87 -13.88
C LEU A 346 7.24 -15.61 -13.13
N GLU A 347 8.42 -15.11 -13.47
CA GLU A 347 9.01 -13.88 -12.93
C GLU A 347 8.16 -12.65 -13.29
N GLU A 348 7.68 -12.57 -14.53
CA GLU A 348 6.77 -11.51 -14.96
C GLU A 348 5.44 -11.55 -14.20
N ARG A 349 4.92 -12.74 -13.85
CA ARG A 349 3.73 -12.87 -13.00
C ARG A 349 3.97 -12.36 -11.58
N TYR A 350 5.12 -12.68 -10.97
CA TYR A 350 5.50 -12.11 -9.67
C TYR A 350 5.64 -10.58 -9.77
N GLN A 351 6.22 -10.06 -10.86
CA GLN A 351 6.34 -8.63 -11.09
C GLN A 351 4.97 -7.93 -11.20
N ILE A 352 4.00 -8.53 -11.91
CA ILE A 352 2.64 -7.99 -11.99
C ILE A 352 2.01 -7.93 -10.60
N ALA A 353 2.06 -9.05 -9.87
CA ALA A 353 1.48 -9.16 -8.53
C ALA A 353 2.07 -8.14 -7.55
N TYR A 354 3.40 -8.06 -7.47
CA TYR A 354 4.09 -7.08 -6.63
C TYR A 354 3.79 -5.64 -7.03
N SER A 355 3.85 -5.30 -8.32
CA SER A 355 3.62 -3.93 -8.79
C SER A 355 2.20 -3.45 -8.46
N LEU A 356 1.20 -4.34 -8.59
CA LEU A 356 -0.17 -4.06 -8.20
C LEU A 356 -0.32 -3.93 -6.68
N GLY A 357 0.24 -4.86 -5.90
CA GLY A 357 0.19 -4.83 -4.44
C GLY A 357 0.84 -3.56 -3.87
N LEU A 358 2.01 -3.17 -4.40
CA LEU A 358 2.68 -1.94 -4.03
C LEU A 358 1.85 -0.70 -4.38
N SER A 359 1.27 -0.64 -5.58
CA SER A 359 0.40 0.45 -5.99
C SER A 359 -0.82 0.59 -5.07
N ILE A 360 -1.44 -0.53 -4.67
CA ILE A 360 -2.57 -0.53 -3.72
C ILE A 360 -2.12 -0.04 -2.34
N ALA A 361 -0.95 -0.48 -1.86
CA ALA A 361 -0.41 -0.05 -0.57
C ALA A 361 -0.09 1.46 -0.54
N ILE A 362 0.47 2.01 -1.63
CA ILE A 362 0.70 3.46 -1.77
C ILE A 362 -0.64 4.21 -1.78
N LEU A 363 -1.61 3.75 -2.56
CA LEU A 363 -2.95 4.34 -2.64
C LEU A 363 -3.63 4.41 -1.26
N HIS A 364 -3.59 3.30 -0.53
CA HIS A 364 -4.15 3.20 0.81
C HIS A 364 -3.41 4.06 1.84
N THR A 365 -2.08 4.17 1.72
CA THR A 365 -1.25 5.05 2.57
C THR A 365 -1.53 6.52 2.31
N ALA A 366 -1.91 6.87 1.08
CA ALA A 366 -2.39 8.20 0.71
C ALA A 366 -3.81 8.51 1.25
N GLY A 367 -4.47 7.56 1.91
CA GLY A 367 -5.80 7.74 2.50
C GLY A 367 -6.94 7.47 1.51
N TRP A 368 -6.71 6.65 0.48
CA TRP A 368 -7.64 6.50 -0.63
C TRP A 368 -8.05 5.05 -0.92
N LEU A 369 -9.34 4.81 -1.26
CA LEU A 369 -9.91 3.48 -1.54
C LEU A 369 -10.25 3.33 -3.02
N HIS A 370 -9.91 2.20 -3.64
CA HIS A 370 -10.11 2.00 -5.08
C HIS A 370 -11.54 1.58 -5.45
N LYS A 371 -12.12 0.60 -4.74
CA LYS A 371 -13.51 0.09 -4.90
C LYS A 371 -13.85 -0.65 -6.20
N SER A 372 -12.92 -0.74 -7.14
CA SER A 372 -13.15 -1.36 -8.46
C SER A 372 -11.94 -2.21 -8.91
N ILE A 373 -11.22 -2.84 -7.97
CA ILE A 373 -10.08 -3.69 -8.30
C ILE A 373 -10.60 -4.97 -8.96
N ARG A 374 -10.20 -5.22 -10.21
CA ARG A 374 -10.56 -6.40 -11.02
C ARG A 374 -9.64 -6.50 -12.24
N SER A 375 -9.51 -7.67 -12.86
CA SER A 375 -8.66 -7.85 -14.06
C SER A 375 -9.03 -6.97 -15.25
N HIS A 376 -10.28 -6.53 -15.34
CA HIS A 376 -10.74 -5.61 -16.39
C HIS A 376 -10.19 -4.17 -16.22
N ASN A 377 -9.73 -3.87 -15.00
CA ASN A 377 -9.25 -2.58 -14.55
C ASN A 377 -7.73 -2.60 -14.30
N VAL A 378 -7.04 -3.66 -14.71
CA VAL A 378 -5.58 -3.71 -14.80
C VAL A 378 -5.23 -3.67 -16.27
N LEU A 379 -4.54 -2.62 -16.72
CA LEU A 379 -4.18 -2.37 -18.11
C LEU A 379 -2.67 -2.48 -18.32
N PHE A 380 -2.27 -2.95 -19.49
CA PHE A 380 -0.88 -3.00 -19.92
C PHE A 380 -0.72 -2.21 -21.21
N LEU A 381 0.26 -1.31 -21.24
CA LEU A 381 0.73 -0.74 -22.50
C LEU A 381 1.40 -1.84 -23.32
N LYS A 382 1.36 -1.69 -24.64
CA LYS A 382 1.98 -2.62 -25.58
C LYS A 382 3.25 -2.02 -26.15
N GLN A 383 4.27 -2.86 -26.29
CA GLN A 383 5.52 -2.58 -26.98
C GLN A 383 5.87 -3.79 -27.84
N SER A 384 6.12 -3.58 -29.14
CA SER A 384 6.32 -4.64 -30.12
C SER A 384 5.20 -5.70 -30.06
N LYS A 385 3.93 -5.27 -29.96
CA LYS A 385 2.74 -6.12 -29.76
C LYS A 385 2.66 -6.92 -28.45
N ARG A 386 3.69 -6.91 -27.59
CA ARG A 386 3.70 -7.60 -26.30
C ARG A 386 3.30 -6.65 -25.16
N PRO A 387 2.50 -7.09 -24.18
CA PRO A 387 2.22 -6.32 -22.97
C PRO A 387 3.49 -6.06 -22.16
N VAL A 388 3.66 -4.84 -21.66
CA VAL A 388 4.77 -4.48 -20.76
C VAL A 388 4.42 -4.92 -19.33
N TRP A 389 4.70 -6.19 -19.01
CA TRP A 389 4.27 -6.83 -17.77
C TRP A 389 4.75 -6.15 -16.49
N CYS A 390 5.92 -5.50 -16.51
CA CYS A 390 6.47 -4.80 -15.35
C CYS A 390 5.77 -3.47 -15.02
N ARG A 391 4.87 -3.00 -15.88
CA ARG A 391 4.12 -1.75 -15.74
C ARG A 391 2.61 -1.99 -15.94
N PRO A 392 1.95 -2.78 -15.07
CA PRO A 392 0.50 -2.78 -15.01
C PRO A 392 0.03 -1.38 -14.60
N TYR A 393 -1.10 -0.92 -15.10
CA TYR A 393 -1.76 0.31 -14.69
C TYR A 393 -3.14 -0.02 -14.13
N LEU A 394 -3.39 0.38 -12.89
CA LEU A 394 -4.70 0.32 -12.26
C LEU A 394 -5.55 1.48 -12.77
N VAL A 395 -6.77 1.16 -13.21
CA VAL A 395 -7.80 2.09 -13.67
C VAL A 395 -9.15 1.73 -13.03
N GLY A 396 -10.24 2.41 -13.36
CA GLY A 396 -11.57 2.14 -12.81
C GLY A 396 -11.80 2.91 -11.52
N PHE A 397 -11.42 4.18 -11.50
CA PHE A 397 -11.57 5.05 -10.33
C PHE A 397 -13.00 5.63 -10.18
N ASP A 398 -13.96 5.15 -10.97
CA ASP A 398 -15.35 5.64 -11.05
C ASP A 398 -16.12 5.56 -9.71
N TYR A 399 -15.74 4.67 -8.81
CA TYR A 399 -16.30 4.62 -7.45
C TYR A 399 -15.28 4.86 -6.36
N SER A 400 -14.05 5.21 -6.73
CA SER A 400 -12.96 5.46 -5.80
C SER A 400 -13.22 6.70 -4.96
N ARG A 401 -12.86 6.65 -3.68
CA ARG A 401 -13.20 7.69 -2.70
C ARG A 401 -12.24 7.68 -1.51
N PRO A 402 -12.01 8.82 -0.85
CA PRO A 402 -11.17 8.85 0.34
C PRO A 402 -11.66 7.99 1.51
N ASP A 403 -10.77 7.66 2.43
CA ASP A 403 -11.08 6.81 3.57
C ASP A 403 -11.62 7.61 4.78
N GLY A 404 -12.69 8.39 4.56
CA GLY A 404 -13.30 9.28 5.56
C GLY A 404 -14.52 8.68 6.27
N ARG A 405 -14.62 8.86 7.61
CA ARG A 405 -15.67 8.29 8.49
C ARG A 405 -17.11 8.65 8.08
N ASP A 406 -17.30 9.84 7.53
CA ASP A 406 -18.61 10.41 7.20
C ASP A 406 -18.98 10.29 5.71
N GLU A 407 -18.18 9.57 4.92
CA GLU A 407 -18.48 9.40 3.50
C GLU A 407 -19.59 8.38 3.26
N SER A 408 -20.68 8.86 2.66
CA SER A 408 -21.74 8.00 2.13
C SER A 408 -21.14 6.99 1.14
N SER A 409 -21.24 5.69 1.47
CA SER A 409 -20.83 4.62 0.56
C SER A 409 -21.83 4.54 -0.58
N GLU A 410 -21.60 5.30 -1.66
CA GLU A 410 -22.27 5.08 -2.94
C GLU A 410 -22.09 3.60 -3.31
N LYS A 411 -23.21 2.88 -3.45
CA LYS A 411 -23.21 1.53 -3.99
C LYS A 411 -22.68 1.63 -5.40
N ALA A 412 -21.60 0.92 -5.66
CA ALA A 412 -21.10 0.81 -7.02
C ALA A 412 -22.15 0.00 -7.80
N GLU A 413 -22.95 0.68 -8.64
CA GLU A 413 -23.83 0.06 -9.64
C GLU A 413 -22.99 -0.57 -10.75
N GLN A 414 -22.10 -1.48 -10.37
CA GLN A 414 -21.39 -2.33 -11.31
C GLN A 414 -22.26 -3.53 -11.62
N SER A 415 -22.13 -4.01 -12.85
CA SER A 415 -22.80 -5.21 -13.32
C SER A 415 -22.55 -6.37 -12.35
N LYS A 416 -23.59 -7.14 -11.97
CA LYS A 416 -23.50 -8.31 -11.07
C LYS A 416 -22.38 -9.30 -11.45
N ARG A 417 -22.04 -9.37 -12.74
CA ARG A 417 -20.90 -10.15 -13.25
C ARG A 417 -19.54 -9.81 -12.61
N PHE A 418 -19.39 -8.63 -12.01
CA PHE A 418 -18.17 -8.20 -11.33
C PHE A 418 -18.21 -8.44 -9.81
N ASP A 419 -19.33 -8.92 -9.28
CA ASP A 419 -19.45 -9.27 -7.86
C ASP A 419 -18.44 -10.36 -7.48
N ILE A 420 -17.96 -11.17 -8.42
CA ILE A 420 -16.87 -12.15 -8.19
C ILE A 420 -15.57 -11.52 -7.65
N TYR A 421 -15.32 -10.22 -7.86
CA TYR A 421 -14.16 -9.53 -7.29
C TYR A 421 -14.46 -8.87 -5.94
N ARG A 422 -15.73 -8.78 -5.54
CA ARG A 422 -16.15 -8.01 -4.37
C ARG A 422 -16.19 -8.90 -3.14
N HIS A 423 -15.80 -8.36 -1.99
CA HIS A 423 -15.94 -9.08 -0.74
C HIS A 423 -17.43 -9.40 -0.47
N PRO A 424 -17.79 -10.59 0.03
CA PRO A 424 -19.19 -10.97 0.26
C PRO A 424 -20.01 -9.95 1.08
N LEU A 425 -19.41 -9.38 2.13
CA LEU A 425 -20.04 -8.32 2.94
C LEU A 425 -20.37 -7.03 2.17
N SER A 426 -19.77 -6.84 0.99
CA SER A 426 -20.04 -5.69 0.11
C SER A 426 -21.05 -5.96 -1.02
N GLN A 427 -21.49 -7.22 -1.20
CA GLN A 427 -22.39 -7.63 -2.29
C GLN A 427 -23.89 -7.57 -1.89
N GLY A 428 -24.23 -7.33 -0.62
CA GLY A 428 -25.59 -7.47 -0.09
C GLY A 428 -26.10 -6.30 0.77
N THR A 429 -27.15 -6.60 1.55
CA THR A 429 -27.68 -5.79 2.64
C THR A 429 -27.68 -6.67 3.89
N PRO A 430 -27.15 -6.24 5.06
CA PRO A 430 -26.95 -4.86 5.51
C PRO A 430 -25.73 -4.15 4.91
N ASN A 431 -25.83 -2.83 4.92
CA ASN A 431 -24.96 -1.87 4.22
C ASN A 431 -23.63 -1.68 4.95
N GLU A 432 -22.74 -2.68 4.90
CA GLU A 432 -21.40 -2.50 5.47
C GLU A 432 -20.64 -1.41 4.70
N ARG A 433 -20.05 -0.49 5.46
CA ARG A 433 -19.24 0.58 4.90
C ARG A 433 -18.00 -0.02 4.25
N TYR A 434 -17.70 0.43 3.03
CA TYR A 434 -16.52 -0.03 2.32
C TYR A 434 -15.25 0.32 3.09
N ARG A 435 -14.36 -0.67 3.25
CA ARG A 435 -13.08 -0.57 3.95
C ARG A 435 -11.96 -1.23 3.13
N LYS A 436 -10.70 -1.01 3.48
CA LYS A 436 -9.54 -1.46 2.69
C LYS A 436 -9.48 -2.97 2.52
N GLU A 437 -9.97 -3.72 3.50
CA GLU A 437 -10.13 -5.18 3.39
C GLU A 437 -10.85 -5.63 2.12
N PHE A 438 -11.80 -4.84 1.62
CA PHE A 438 -12.55 -5.20 0.43
C PHE A 438 -11.70 -5.03 -0.83
N ASP A 439 -10.82 -4.02 -0.88
CA ASP A 439 -9.81 -3.87 -1.94
C ASP A 439 -8.76 -5.00 -1.85
N TYR A 440 -8.38 -5.43 -0.65
CA TYR A 440 -7.48 -6.59 -0.47
C TYR A 440 -8.12 -7.89 -0.94
N TYR A 441 -9.39 -8.12 -0.65
CA TYR A 441 -10.11 -9.28 -1.17
C TYR A 441 -10.13 -9.29 -2.70
N SER A 442 -10.46 -8.15 -3.32
CA SER A 442 -10.42 -8.00 -4.77
C SER A 442 -9.04 -8.27 -5.35
N PHE A 443 -7.97 -7.82 -4.66
CA PHE A 443 -6.60 -8.12 -5.04
C PHE A 443 -6.27 -9.62 -4.91
N GLY A 444 -6.72 -10.28 -3.83
CA GLY A 444 -6.59 -11.74 -3.67
C GLY A 444 -7.25 -12.52 -4.80
N ALA A 445 -8.40 -12.06 -5.28
CA ALA A 445 -9.06 -12.65 -6.45
C ALA A 445 -8.23 -12.49 -7.74
N ILE A 446 -7.60 -11.32 -7.94
CA ILE A 446 -6.64 -11.09 -9.05
C ILE A 446 -5.40 -11.99 -8.89
N LEU A 447 -4.87 -12.18 -7.67
CA LEU A 447 -3.71 -13.04 -7.43
C LEU A 447 -4.00 -14.48 -7.85
N VAL A 448 -5.22 -14.98 -7.64
CA VAL A 448 -5.66 -16.30 -8.13
C VAL A 448 -5.70 -16.34 -9.66
N GLU A 449 -6.19 -15.27 -10.32
CA GLU A 449 -6.17 -15.16 -11.79
C GLU A 449 -4.76 -15.19 -12.36
N ILE A 450 -3.84 -14.41 -11.78
CA ILE A 450 -2.42 -14.36 -12.19
C ILE A 450 -1.75 -15.72 -11.99
N ALA A 451 -1.99 -16.36 -10.84
CA ALA A 451 -1.43 -17.69 -10.56
C ALA A 451 -1.89 -18.73 -11.58
N GLY A 452 -3.18 -18.72 -11.93
CA GLY A 452 -3.73 -19.64 -12.92
C GLY A 452 -3.48 -19.25 -14.37
N TRP A 453 -3.11 -18.00 -14.63
CA TRP A 453 -3.28 -17.33 -15.93
C TRP A 453 -4.61 -17.73 -16.58
N ARG A 454 -5.67 -17.68 -15.77
CA ARG A 454 -7.01 -18.08 -16.16
C ARG A 454 -8.03 -17.22 -15.42
N PRO A 455 -9.13 -16.81 -16.07
CA PRO A 455 -10.12 -15.96 -15.40
C PRO A 455 -10.79 -16.71 -14.24
N ILE A 456 -11.05 -16.04 -13.13
CA ILE A 456 -11.77 -16.66 -12.00
C ILE A 456 -13.23 -16.93 -12.31
N TRP A 457 -13.80 -16.32 -13.35
CA TRP A 457 -15.14 -16.65 -13.80
C TRP A 457 -15.26 -18.08 -14.32
N ASP A 458 -14.16 -18.70 -14.78
CA ASP A 458 -14.21 -20.01 -15.43
C ASP A 458 -14.53 -21.12 -14.42
N VAL A 459 -14.36 -20.80 -13.13
CA VAL A 459 -14.70 -21.66 -12.00
C VAL A 459 -15.98 -21.23 -11.29
N TRP A 460 -16.60 -20.12 -11.75
CA TRP A 460 -17.83 -19.59 -11.17
C TRP A 460 -19.05 -20.04 -11.98
N ALA A 461 -20.02 -20.66 -11.31
CA ALA A 461 -21.33 -20.92 -11.89
C ALA A 461 -22.28 -19.75 -11.54
N ASP A 462 -23.02 -19.27 -12.54
CA ASP A 462 -24.02 -18.22 -12.34
C ASP A 462 -24.98 -18.59 -11.19
N GLY A 463 -25.21 -17.63 -10.29
CA GLY A 463 -26.09 -17.82 -9.12
C GLY A 463 -25.41 -18.42 -7.88
N THR A 464 -24.10 -18.73 -7.93
CA THR A 464 -23.35 -19.14 -6.73
C THR A 464 -23.36 -18.03 -5.68
N PRO A 465 -23.77 -18.31 -4.42
CA PRO A 465 -23.73 -17.33 -3.34
C PRO A 465 -22.31 -16.80 -3.08
N ALA A 466 -22.21 -15.53 -2.67
CA ALA A 466 -20.93 -14.85 -2.47
C ALA A 466 -19.99 -15.59 -1.50
N GLU A 467 -20.51 -16.09 -0.37
CA GLU A 467 -19.74 -16.84 0.61
C GLU A 467 -19.24 -18.19 0.06
N THR A 468 -20.09 -18.87 -0.72
CA THR A 468 -19.71 -20.13 -1.39
C THR A 468 -18.59 -19.89 -2.39
N PHE A 469 -18.67 -18.81 -3.16
CA PHE A 469 -17.61 -18.45 -4.11
C PHE A 469 -16.31 -18.08 -3.39
N LYS A 470 -16.39 -17.31 -2.29
CA LYS A 470 -15.23 -17.03 -1.43
C LYS A 470 -14.57 -18.32 -0.94
N ALA A 471 -15.35 -19.29 -0.48
CA ALA A 471 -14.82 -20.58 -0.03
C ALA A 471 -14.12 -21.35 -1.18
N GLN A 472 -14.65 -21.29 -2.40
CA GLN A 472 -14.00 -21.89 -3.59
C GLN A 472 -12.69 -21.20 -3.96
N LEU A 473 -12.62 -19.87 -3.85
CA LEU A 473 -11.38 -19.12 -4.04
C LEU A 473 -10.33 -19.49 -2.99
N LEU A 474 -10.72 -19.59 -1.72
CA LEU A 474 -9.84 -20.03 -0.64
C LEU A 474 -9.30 -21.45 -0.90
N ALA A 475 -10.18 -22.40 -1.25
CA ALA A 475 -9.77 -23.76 -1.60
C ALA A 475 -8.82 -23.79 -2.81
N THR A 476 -9.05 -22.93 -3.81
CA THR A 476 -8.15 -22.79 -4.97
C THR A 476 -6.79 -22.22 -4.56
N ALA A 477 -6.78 -21.20 -3.70
CA ALA A 477 -5.57 -20.59 -3.16
C ALA A 477 -4.77 -21.57 -2.28
N GLU A 478 -5.43 -22.47 -1.53
CA GLU A 478 -4.76 -23.51 -0.75
C GLU A 478 -4.25 -24.67 -1.61
N GLN A 479 -5.05 -25.16 -2.56
CA GLN A 479 -4.79 -26.43 -3.23
C GLN A 479 -4.04 -26.29 -4.55
N LYS A 480 -4.22 -25.18 -5.28
CA LYS A 480 -3.73 -25.03 -6.67
C LYS A 480 -2.65 -23.98 -6.81
N VAL A 481 -2.77 -22.86 -6.09
CA VAL A 481 -1.79 -21.76 -6.17
C VAL A 481 -0.38 -22.19 -5.74
N PRO A 482 -0.17 -23.03 -4.69
CA PRO A 482 1.17 -23.45 -4.31
C PRO A 482 1.93 -24.20 -5.40
N HIS A 483 1.21 -25.00 -6.20
CA HIS A 483 1.80 -25.74 -7.33
C HIS A 483 2.14 -24.85 -8.52
N ARG A 484 1.56 -23.64 -8.60
CA ARG A 484 1.72 -22.72 -9.73
C ARG A 484 2.72 -21.59 -9.44
N MET A 485 2.69 -21.07 -8.22
CA MET A 485 3.41 -19.85 -7.82
C MET A 485 4.19 -20.01 -6.50
N GLY A 486 4.28 -21.23 -5.95
CA GLY A 486 4.92 -21.47 -4.66
C GLY A 486 4.03 -21.11 -3.45
N ARG A 487 4.47 -21.54 -2.25
CA ARG A 487 3.68 -21.39 -1.02
C ARG A 487 3.59 -19.95 -0.53
N ASP A 488 4.67 -19.18 -0.64
CA ASP A 488 4.69 -17.79 -0.17
C ASP A 488 3.67 -16.92 -0.92
N TYR A 489 3.57 -17.10 -2.25
CA TYR A 489 2.53 -16.45 -3.05
C TYR A 489 1.13 -16.92 -2.64
N ALA A 490 0.94 -18.22 -2.39
CA ALA A 490 -0.34 -18.78 -1.97
C ALA A 490 -0.78 -18.25 -0.61
N GLU A 491 0.13 -18.14 0.36
CA GLU A 491 -0.15 -17.58 1.68
C GLU A 491 -0.52 -16.09 1.59
N ALA A 492 0.24 -15.30 0.83
CA ALA A 492 -0.07 -13.90 0.57
C ALA A 492 -1.47 -13.75 -0.06
N THR A 493 -1.83 -14.67 -0.97
CA THR A 493 -3.17 -14.73 -1.59
C THR A 493 -4.26 -15.07 -0.56
N LEU A 494 -4.01 -16.04 0.34
CA LEU A 494 -4.97 -16.43 1.37
C LEU A 494 -5.26 -15.30 2.35
N LYS A 495 -4.20 -14.61 2.82
CA LYS A 495 -4.32 -13.45 3.71
C LYS A 495 -5.18 -12.32 3.13
N CYS A 496 -5.10 -12.13 1.81
CA CYS A 496 -5.97 -11.19 1.11
C CYS A 496 -7.45 -11.63 1.10
N LEU A 497 -7.70 -12.94 0.97
CA LEU A 497 -9.06 -13.49 0.81
C LEU A 497 -9.79 -13.74 2.14
N ASN A 498 -9.09 -14.09 3.21
CA ASN A 498 -9.68 -14.54 4.48
C ASN A 498 -9.97 -13.39 5.48
N GLY A 499 -9.42 -12.19 5.24
CA GLY A 499 -9.62 -11.01 6.09
C GLY A 499 -8.79 -11.01 7.38
N GLU A 500 -7.75 -11.85 7.49
CA GLU A 500 -6.87 -11.91 8.67
C GLU A 500 -6.06 -10.63 8.88
N LEU A 501 -5.75 -9.91 7.80
CA LEU A 501 -4.98 -8.66 7.83
C LEU A 501 -5.63 -7.58 8.70
N ALA A 502 -6.96 -7.58 8.81
CA ALA A 502 -7.71 -6.63 9.61
C ALA A 502 -7.75 -6.96 11.11
N ARG A 503 -7.43 -8.20 11.47
CA ARG A 503 -7.48 -8.70 12.86
C ARG A 503 -6.13 -8.57 13.56
N ARG A 504 -5.12 -8.02 12.90
CA ARG A 504 -3.78 -7.81 13.46
C ARG A 504 -3.78 -6.65 14.46
N ASP A 505 -2.87 -6.70 15.43
CA ASP A 505 -2.65 -5.63 16.42
C ASP A 505 -1.95 -4.37 15.82
N CYS A 506 -1.87 -4.27 14.49
CA CYS A 506 -1.33 -3.13 13.79
C CYS A 506 -2.31 -2.64 12.72
N SER A 507 -1.99 -1.55 12.05
CA SER A 507 -2.84 -1.03 10.98
C SER A 507 -2.94 -2.02 9.82
N GLU A 508 -4.15 -2.23 9.30
CA GLU A 508 -4.44 -3.18 8.20
C GLU A 508 -3.56 -2.95 6.95
N GLN A 509 -3.07 -1.72 6.71
CA GLN A 509 -2.19 -1.39 5.59
C GLN A 509 -0.75 -1.80 5.88
N LYS A 510 -0.28 -1.63 7.13
CA LYS A 510 1.02 -2.15 7.57
C LYS A 510 1.03 -3.68 7.49
N ALA A 511 -0.03 -4.34 7.95
CA ALA A 511 -0.19 -5.79 7.83
C ALA A 511 -0.18 -6.24 6.36
N PHE A 512 -0.98 -5.60 5.49
CA PHE A 512 -1.01 -5.88 4.06
C PHE A 512 0.37 -5.72 3.42
N PHE A 513 1.09 -4.64 3.72
CA PHE A 513 2.40 -4.41 3.14
C PHE A 513 3.41 -5.49 3.56
N ILE A 514 3.52 -5.78 4.86
CA ILE A 514 4.49 -6.74 5.40
C ILE A 514 4.17 -8.17 4.98
N GLU A 515 2.90 -8.57 5.10
CA GLU A 515 2.50 -9.98 4.92
C GLU A 515 2.14 -10.35 3.48
N VAL A 516 1.96 -9.36 2.60
CA VAL A 516 1.60 -9.58 1.19
C VAL A 516 2.62 -8.91 0.27
N VAL A 517 2.79 -7.59 0.34
CA VAL A 517 3.61 -6.85 -0.65
C VAL A 517 5.10 -7.19 -0.53
N GLU A 518 5.68 -7.20 0.68
CA GLU A 518 7.08 -7.60 0.91
C GLU A 518 7.30 -9.08 0.55
N VAL A 519 6.31 -9.95 0.80
CA VAL A 519 6.38 -11.37 0.42
C VAL A 519 6.43 -11.51 -1.10
N LEU A 520 5.51 -10.86 -1.82
CA LEU A 520 5.51 -10.85 -3.29
C LEU A 520 6.78 -10.23 -3.86
N GLY A 521 7.31 -9.20 -3.21
CA GLY A 521 8.55 -8.53 -3.60
C GLY A 521 9.77 -9.44 -3.55
N ARG A 522 9.87 -10.28 -2.51
CA ARG A 522 10.95 -11.27 -2.35
C ARG A 522 10.93 -12.39 -3.39
N LEU A 523 9.81 -12.59 -4.10
CA LEU A 523 9.70 -13.57 -5.18
C LEU A 523 10.26 -13.04 -6.52
N ILE A 524 10.53 -11.74 -6.62
CA ILE A 524 11.18 -11.12 -7.80
C ILE A 524 12.70 -11.13 -7.66
N SER A 525 13.21 -11.09 -6.42
CA SER A 525 14.62 -10.85 -6.07
C SER A 525 15.53 -12.07 -6.11
#